data_AF-A0A8C9DX10-F1
#
_entry.id   AF-A0A8C9DX10-F1
#
_cell.length_a   1.000
_cell.length_b   1.000
_cell.length_c   1.000
_cell.angle_alpha   90.00
_cell.angle_beta   90.00
_cell.angle_gamma   90.00
#
_symmetry.space_group_name_H-M   'P 1'
#
loop_
_entity.id
_entity.type
_entity.pdbx_description
1 polymer ?
#
loop_
_entity_poly.entity_id
_entity_poly.type
_entity_poly.pdbx_seq_one_letter_code
_entity_poly.pdbx_strand_id
1 'polypeptide(L)'
;MLPTMVVQAILWILYGLLLQPEPGTATLPLLMDSVIQALAELEQKAPATEAGHTASAWLLSAQDSCAHNPLQHFLLEEQSLKTTMLDPPSLSPELQGLTMEVARHGVWDGKECGVVLASDGSTVAVEPLLAGLEAGLQGNRVVNLPLDSTDTPPDAGVTFPDFGATVPDVRATSPGLRDISSDVTWADVGAVSPNVRATDLDVQVTSPDVQASSADTKAKFPTTVDSLLVVTLARDLGLNFLQGPQTWSHSLGTEGCWDQLSLPRTFTLLDPEASTLTTAFLNGALDGALLGDYLSRSPEPRPPLSHLLSQYYGAGVAGDPGFRSNFRRQNGAALTPTPILTQQVWGALILLQRLEPAHPHLQGMSQEQLAQVATHATKEFTEAFLGCPAIHPRCRWGAAPYQGRPTPLQLPLGFLYVHHTYMPASPCTDFERCAADMRSMQRFHQYTRGWDDIGYSFVVGSDGYVYEGRGWHWVGAHTLGHNSRGFGVALIGNYTAELPAEAALRAVRDELPRCAVRAGFLRPGYALLGHRQLVRTDCPGDALFNQLRTWPHFDKVSPRRLHYLGLRPICPHKLSTAPDPCLFA
;
A
#
# COMPACT_ATOMS: atom_id res chain seq x y z
N MET A 1 68.44 2.07 -6.30
CA MET A 1 67.10 2.19 -6.91
C MET A 1 66.03 1.45 -6.08
N LEU A 2 66.06 1.55 -4.75
CA LEU A 2 65.01 1.04 -3.86
C LEU A 2 64.27 2.10 -3.00
N PRO A 3 64.72 3.38 -2.85
CA PRO A 3 63.99 4.33 -2.00
C PRO A 3 62.85 5.07 -2.72
N THR A 4 62.80 5.06 -4.06
CA THR A 4 61.79 5.79 -4.83
C THR A 4 60.43 5.07 -4.91
N MET A 5 60.42 3.73 -4.93
CA MET A 5 59.16 2.97 -5.00
C MET A 5 58.37 2.98 -3.69
N VAL A 6 59.05 3.03 -2.54
CA VAL A 6 58.38 3.10 -1.23
C VAL A 6 57.76 4.47 -1.02
N VAL A 7 58.42 5.55 -1.47
CA VAL A 7 57.88 6.91 -1.39
C VAL A 7 56.67 7.09 -2.31
N GLN A 8 56.67 6.50 -3.51
CA GLN A 8 55.49 6.49 -4.37
C GLN A 8 54.33 5.66 -3.78
N ALA A 9 54.60 4.48 -3.22
CA ALA A 9 53.55 3.67 -2.59
C ALA A 9 52.91 4.38 -1.37
N ILE A 10 53.72 5.07 -0.56
CA ILE A 10 53.21 5.86 0.58
C ILE A 10 52.45 7.10 0.08
N LEU A 11 52.89 7.75 -1.00
CA LEU A 11 52.14 8.85 -1.62
C LEU A 11 50.79 8.39 -2.19
N TRP A 12 50.70 7.19 -2.78
CA TRP A 12 49.44 6.63 -3.29
C TRP A 12 48.51 6.18 -2.16
N ILE A 13 49.03 5.70 -1.04
CA ILE A 13 48.22 5.38 0.15
C ILE A 13 47.71 6.67 0.82
N LEU A 14 48.54 7.72 0.93
CA LEU A 14 48.12 9.03 1.44
C LEU A 14 47.17 9.75 0.47
N TYR A 15 47.35 9.62 -0.84
CA TYR A 15 46.45 10.16 -1.86
C TYR A 15 45.13 9.37 -1.94
N GLY A 16 45.16 8.06 -1.69
CA GLY A 16 43.97 7.22 -1.50
C GLY A 16 43.22 7.51 -0.20
N LEU A 17 43.91 7.99 0.84
CA LEU A 17 43.31 8.48 2.10
C LEU A 17 42.81 9.94 2.00
N LEU A 18 43.38 10.76 1.09
CA LEU A 18 42.94 12.14 0.81
C LEU A 18 41.86 12.22 -0.29
N LEU A 19 41.61 11.12 -1.00
CA LEU A 19 40.49 10.96 -1.95
C LEU A 19 39.40 10.02 -1.41
N GLN A 20 39.47 9.61 -0.15
CA GLN A 20 38.25 9.24 0.54
C GLN A 20 37.44 10.53 0.72
N PRO A 21 36.22 10.64 0.17
CA PRO A 21 35.36 11.75 0.55
C PRO A 21 35.26 11.71 2.08
N GLU A 22 35.64 12.82 2.72
CA GLU A 22 35.34 13.06 4.13
C GLU A 22 33.88 12.63 4.39
N PRO A 23 33.60 11.70 5.34
CA PRO A 23 32.23 11.31 5.66
C PRO A 23 31.58 12.47 6.41
N GLY A 24 31.07 13.44 5.66
CA GLY A 24 30.62 14.71 6.21
C GLY A 24 29.99 15.69 5.22
N THR A 25 29.58 15.26 4.02
CA THR A 25 28.54 16.00 3.30
C THR A 25 27.23 15.70 4.01
N ALA A 26 26.59 16.71 4.58
CA ALA A 26 25.28 16.55 5.22
C ALA A 26 24.29 16.06 4.16
N THR A 27 24.10 14.75 4.05
CA THR A 27 23.08 14.16 3.18
C THR A 27 21.73 14.68 3.68
N LEU A 28 20.80 15.04 2.81
CA LEU A 28 19.45 15.39 3.26
C LEU A 28 18.76 14.16 3.83
N PRO A 29 17.92 14.29 4.87
CA PRO A 29 17.13 13.15 5.35
C PRO A 29 16.29 12.57 4.20
N LEU A 30 16.11 11.24 4.21
CA LEU A 30 15.35 10.52 3.18
C LEU A 30 13.83 10.70 3.39
N LEU A 31 13.36 11.92 3.15
CA LEU A 31 11.97 12.34 3.28
C LEU A 31 11.37 12.63 1.90
N MET A 32 10.09 12.29 1.72
CA MET A 32 9.35 12.65 0.50
C MET A 32 9.34 14.17 0.28
N ASP A 33 9.27 14.97 1.35
CA ASP A 33 9.35 16.43 1.26
C ASP A 33 10.67 16.92 0.64
N SER A 34 11.77 16.19 0.86
CA SER A 34 13.06 16.51 0.24
C SER A 34 13.07 16.19 -1.26
N VAL A 35 12.36 15.14 -1.69
CA VAL A 35 12.13 14.85 -3.12
C VAL A 35 11.25 15.93 -3.76
N ILE A 36 10.18 16.34 -3.09
CA ILE A 36 9.28 17.42 -3.52
C ILE A 36 10.07 18.73 -3.65
N GLN A 37 10.96 19.03 -2.70
CA GLN A 37 11.82 20.21 -2.76
C GLN A 37 12.78 20.16 -3.96
N ALA A 38 13.42 19.01 -4.22
CA ALA A 38 14.28 18.83 -5.39
C ALA A 38 13.53 19.10 -6.69
N LEU A 39 12.32 18.53 -6.83
CA LEU A 39 11.44 18.77 -7.98
C LEU A 39 11.08 20.25 -8.13
N ALA A 40 10.68 20.92 -7.04
CA ALA A 40 10.32 22.33 -7.07
C ALA A 40 11.49 23.22 -7.53
N GLU A 41 12.72 22.92 -7.12
CA GLU A 41 13.90 23.66 -7.59
C GLU A 41 14.19 23.45 -9.08
N LEU A 42 13.99 22.24 -9.60
CA LEU A 42 14.14 21.96 -11.03
C LEU A 42 13.08 22.68 -11.85
N GLU A 43 11.83 22.64 -11.40
CA GLU A 43 10.69 23.28 -12.06
C GLU A 43 10.82 24.81 -12.10
N GLN A 44 11.43 25.42 -11.08
CA GLN A 44 11.73 26.86 -11.08
C GLN A 44 12.82 27.25 -12.07
N LYS A 45 13.77 26.35 -12.34
CA LYS A 45 14.93 26.62 -13.21
C LYS A 45 14.69 26.19 -14.66
N ALA A 46 13.61 25.45 -14.95
CA ALA A 46 13.20 25.02 -16.29
C ALA A 46 12.14 25.96 -16.91
N PRO A 47 12.03 26.05 -18.25
CA PRO A 47 10.91 26.73 -18.91
C PRO A 47 9.56 26.13 -18.48
N ALA A 48 8.56 26.98 -18.22
CA ALA A 48 7.25 26.56 -17.69
C ALA A 48 6.50 25.52 -18.57
N THR A 49 6.79 25.46 -19.87
CA THR A 49 6.19 24.51 -20.82
C THR A 49 6.84 23.12 -20.82
N GLU A 50 8.03 22.98 -20.22
CA GLU A 50 8.82 21.73 -20.24
C GLU A 50 9.11 21.19 -18.83
N ALA A 51 8.77 21.94 -17.78
CA ALA A 51 9.14 21.67 -16.39
C ALA A 51 8.77 20.25 -15.91
N GLY A 52 7.59 19.73 -16.29
CA GLY A 52 7.15 18.39 -15.89
C GLY A 52 7.97 17.25 -16.53
N HIS A 53 8.27 17.35 -17.83
CA HIS A 53 9.08 16.37 -18.54
C HIS A 53 10.55 16.44 -18.10
N THR A 54 11.09 17.66 -17.94
CA THR A 54 12.49 17.87 -17.54
C THR A 54 12.77 17.39 -16.12
N ALA A 55 11.86 17.61 -15.17
CA ALA A 55 12.05 17.15 -13.79
C ALA A 55 12.07 15.61 -13.69
N SER A 56 11.20 14.94 -14.44
CA SER A 56 11.16 13.47 -14.50
C SER A 56 12.35 12.90 -15.26
N ALA A 57 12.66 13.43 -16.44
CA ALA A 57 13.78 13.01 -17.27
C ALA A 57 15.13 13.24 -16.55
N TRP A 58 15.25 14.29 -15.75
CA TRP A 58 16.46 14.54 -14.96
C TRP A 58 16.68 13.48 -13.87
N LEU A 59 15.63 13.14 -13.11
CA LEU A 59 15.73 12.08 -12.10
C LEU A 59 16.03 10.71 -12.71
N LEU A 60 15.50 10.44 -13.90
CA LEU A 60 15.74 9.21 -14.64
C LEU A 60 17.12 9.17 -15.31
N SER A 61 17.68 10.31 -15.74
CA SER A 61 19.05 10.38 -16.27
C SER A 61 20.13 10.04 -15.23
N ALA A 62 19.83 10.20 -13.94
CA ALA A 62 20.68 9.70 -12.87
C ALA A 62 20.75 8.15 -12.83
N GLN A 63 19.89 7.46 -13.59
CA GLN A 63 19.88 6.00 -13.78
C GLN A 63 20.80 5.53 -14.91
N ASP A 64 21.52 6.38 -15.63
CA ASP A 64 22.33 5.92 -16.78
C ASP A 64 23.65 5.21 -16.41
N SER A 65 23.95 4.99 -15.12
CA SER A 65 25.25 4.44 -14.69
C SER A 65 25.34 2.92 -14.44
N CYS A 66 24.28 2.11 -14.61
CA CYS A 66 24.32 0.63 -14.49
C CYS A 66 22.99 -0.08 -14.88
N ALA A 67 23.07 -1.14 -15.69
CA ALA A 67 21.99 -2.07 -16.11
C ALA A 67 20.71 -1.43 -16.70
N HIS A 68 20.66 -1.36 -18.02
CA HIS A 68 19.48 -0.91 -18.77
C HIS A 68 18.28 -1.82 -18.50
N ASN A 69 17.15 -1.24 -18.08
CA ASN A 69 15.86 -1.93 -18.09
C ASN A 69 15.27 -1.79 -19.50
N PRO A 70 15.36 -2.82 -20.37
CA PRO A 70 15.00 -2.67 -21.77
C PRO A 70 13.52 -2.38 -21.98
N LEU A 71 12.64 -2.77 -21.03
CA LEU A 71 11.22 -2.44 -21.10
C LEU A 71 10.98 -0.95 -20.85
N GLN A 72 11.59 -0.38 -19.81
CA GLN A 72 11.48 1.06 -19.53
C GLN A 72 12.10 1.86 -20.68
N HIS A 73 13.29 1.50 -21.14
CA HIS A 73 13.92 2.15 -22.30
C HIS A 73 13.02 2.05 -23.56
N PHE A 74 12.50 0.86 -23.88
CA PHE A 74 11.64 0.67 -25.06
C PHE A 74 10.33 1.48 -24.96
N LEU A 75 9.75 1.60 -23.76
CA LEU A 75 8.46 2.26 -23.56
C LEU A 75 8.56 3.78 -23.35
N LEU A 76 9.68 4.28 -22.82
CA LEU A 76 9.84 5.66 -22.35
C LEU A 76 10.89 6.47 -23.16
N GLU A 77 11.92 5.86 -23.75
CA GLU A 77 13.06 6.63 -24.31
C GLU A 77 12.89 7.15 -25.75
N GLU A 78 11.89 6.72 -26.52
CA GLU A 78 11.68 7.22 -27.89
C GLU A 78 11.38 8.74 -27.96
N GLN A 79 11.00 9.39 -26.85
CA GLN A 79 10.81 10.85 -26.77
C GLN A 79 11.85 11.58 -25.92
N SER A 80 12.55 10.88 -25.00
CA SER A 80 13.55 11.50 -24.11
C SER A 80 14.80 12.00 -24.85
N LEU A 81 15.16 11.35 -25.96
CA LEU A 81 16.29 11.74 -26.83
C LEU A 81 16.15 13.13 -27.49
N LYS A 82 14.95 13.73 -27.50
CA LYS A 82 14.78 15.13 -27.95
C LYS A 82 15.11 16.16 -26.86
N THR A 83 15.18 15.75 -25.60
CA THR A 83 15.36 16.61 -24.42
C THR A 83 16.83 16.75 -24.00
N THR A 84 17.73 15.95 -24.58
CA THR A 84 19.16 15.83 -24.25
C THR A 84 20.05 17.06 -24.58
N MET A 85 19.49 18.24 -24.79
CA MET A 85 20.25 19.48 -25.04
C MET A 85 20.08 20.57 -23.96
N LEU A 86 19.56 20.23 -22.79
CA LEU A 86 19.53 21.15 -21.65
C LEU A 86 20.52 20.66 -20.59
N ASP A 87 21.61 21.43 -20.39
CA ASP A 87 22.45 21.27 -19.20
C ASP A 87 21.53 21.35 -17.97
N PRO A 88 21.47 20.32 -17.11
CA PRO A 88 20.56 20.35 -15.99
C PRO A 88 20.90 21.55 -15.09
N PRO A 89 19.90 22.36 -14.72
CA PRO A 89 20.15 23.51 -13.87
C PRO A 89 20.79 23.05 -12.57
N SER A 90 21.90 23.68 -12.16
CA SER A 90 22.69 23.24 -11.00
C SER A 90 21.81 23.22 -9.75
N LEU A 91 21.42 22.04 -9.29
CA LEU A 91 20.88 21.83 -7.95
C LEU A 91 21.95 22.17 -6.91
N SER A 92 21.50 22.39 -5.66
CA SER A 92 22.46 22.39 -4.56
C SER A 92 23.17 21.01 -4.49
N PRO A 93 24.44 20.97 -4.04
CA PRO A 93 25.17 19.71 -3.87
C PRO A 93 24.40 18.70 -3.00
N GLU A 94 23.65 19.18 -2.02
CA GLU A 94 22.86 18.35 -1.11
C GLU A 94 21.67 17.67 -1.82
N LEU A 95 20.94 18.41 -2.68
CA LEU A 95 19.80 17.86 -3.45
C LEU A 95 20.27 16.94 -4.58
N GLN A 96 21.44 17.24 -5.16
CA GLN A 96 22.08 16.35 -6.13
C GLN A 96 22.47 15.02 -5.47
N GLY A 97 23.04 15.07 -4.26
CA GLY A 97 23.35 13.89 -3.45
C GLY A 97 22.11 13.05 -3.14
N LEU A 98 21.04 13.70 -2.65
CA LEU A 98 19.76 13.05 -2.38
C LEU A 98 19.23 12.34 -3.62
N THR A 99 19.27 13.00 -4.78
CA THR A 99 18.75 12.43 -6.02
C THR A 99 19.49 11.17 -6.42
N MET A 100 20.82 11.17 -6.37
CA MET A 100 21.61 9.97 -6.67
C MET A 100 21.29 8.83 -5.69
N GLU A 101 21.01 9.15 -4.44
CA GLU A 101 20.66 8.18 -3.40
C GLU A 101 19.26 7.57 -3.60
N VAL A 102 18.30 8.34 -4.13
CA VAL A 102 16.92 7.86 -4.33
C VAL A 102 16.60 7.38 -5.75
N ALA A 103 17.45 7.67 -6.73
CA ALA A 103 17.18 7.41 -8.15
C ALA A 103 17.05 5.91 -8.50
N ARG A 104 17.63 5.04 -7.68
CA ARG A 104 17.63 3.59 -7.86
C ARG A 104 17.13 2.86 -6.64
N HIS A 105 16.09 2.08 -6.84
CA HIS A 105 15.56 1.15 -5.86
C HIS A 105 16.37 -0.15 -5.88
N GLY A 106 16.56 -0.73 -4.70
CA GLY A 106 17.19 -2.04 -4.59
C GLY A 106 17.15 -2.56 -3.16
N VAL A 107 17.21 -3.89 -3.04
CA VAL A 107 17.30 -4.58 -1.76
C VAL A 107 18.64 -5.32 -1.70
N TRP A 108 19.42 -5.06 -0.67
CA TRP A 108 20.71 -5.71 -0.44
C TRP A 108 20.96 -5.92 1.05
N ASP A 109 21.24 -7.17 1.44
CA ASP A 109 21.54 -7.56 2.83
C ASP A 109 20.48 -7.08 3.85
N GLY A 110 19.20 -7.28 3.51
CA GLY A 110 18.06 -6.84 4.32
C GLY A 110 17.86 -5.33 4.41
N LYS A 111 18.66 -4.52 3.71
CA LYS A 111 18.46 -3.07 3.58
C LYS A 111 17.81 -2.75 2.26
N GLU A 112 16.97 -1.73 2.26
CA GLU A 112 16.33 -1.21 1.06
C GLU A 112 16.84 0.21 0.79
N CYS A 113 17.28 0.44 -0.44
CA CYS A 113 17.76 1.73 -0.94
C CYS A 113 16.76 2.28 -1.97
N GLY A 114 16.89 3.57 -2.30
CA GLY A 114 15.96 4.22 -3.24
C GLY A 114 14.59 4.55 -2.65
N VAL A 115 14.48 4.58 -1.32
CA VAL A 115 13.20 4.76 -0.60
C VAL A 115 13.22 6.01 0.27
N VAL A 116 12.04 6.59 0.50
CA VAL A 116 11.84 7.76 1.36
C VAL A 116 10.67 7.57 2.31
N LEU A 117 10.72 8.23 3.47
CA LEU A 117 9.61 8.32 4.41
C LEU A 117 8.65 9.43 3.97
N ALA A 118 7.39 9.08 3.76
CA ALA A 118 6.32 10.03 3.45
C ALA A 118 5.67 10.58 4.73
N SER A 119 5.01 11.73 4.60
CA SER A 119 4.26 12.44 5.65
C SER A 119 3.12 11.62 6.27
N ASP A 120 2.56 10.68 5.51
CA ASP A 120 1.54 9.75 5.98
C ASP A 120 2.13 8.53 6.72
N GLY A 121 3.45 8.53 6.97
CA GLY A 121 4.17 7.48 7.68
C GLY A 121 4.51 6.25 6.84
N SER A 122 4.10 6.20 5.57
CA SER A 122 4.49 5.12 4.66
C SER A 122 5.93 5.28 4.19
N THR A 123 6.53 4.18 3.71
CA THR A 123 7.80 4.22 2.96
C THR A 123 7.50 3.99 1.49
N VAL A 124 8.18 4.73 0.62
CA VAL A 124 7.89 4.77 -0.82
C VAL A 124 9.20 4.67 -1.59
N ALA A 125 9.28 3.73 -2.53
CA ALA A 125 10.36 3.67 -3.51
C ALA A 125 10.17 4.76 -4.57
N VAL A 126 11.20 5.58 -4.77
CA VAL A 126 11.12 6.76 -5.63
C VAL A 126 11.19 6.39 -7.11
N GLU A 127 12.04 5.41 -7.47
CA GLU A 127 12.17 4.94 -8.86
C GLU A 127 10.83 4.55 -9.52
N PRO A 128 10.04 3.59 -8.99
CA PRO A 128 8.78 3.21 -9.64
C PRO A 128 7.71 4.31 -9.59
N LEU A 129 7.77 5.21 -8.61
CA LEU A 129 6.91 6.41 -8.56
C LEU A 129 7.19 7.33 -9.76
N LEU A 130 8.47 7.63 -10.02
CA LEU A 130 8.87 8.51 -11.10
C LEU A 130 8.61 7.89 -12.48
N ALA A 131 8.84 6.59 -12.64
CA ALA A 131 8.53 5.87 -13.87
C ALA A 131 7.04 6.00 -14.24
N GLY A 132 6.14 5.94 -13.25
CA GLY A 132 4.71 6.14 -13.47
C GLY A 132 4.33 7.57 -13.84
N LEU A 133 4.94 8.57 -13.18
CA LEU A 133 4.74 9.99 -13.52
C LEU A 133 5.18 10.28 -14.96
N GLU A 134 6.35 9.78 -15.37
CA GLU A 134 6.85 9.96 -16.73
C GLU A 134 5.90 9.31 -17.76
N ALA A 135 5.50 8.05 -17.54
CA ALA A 135 4.57 7.36 -18.42
C ALA A 135 3.25 8.14 -18.59
N GLY A 136 2.74 8.73 -17.51
CA GLY A 136 1.56 9.59 -17.55
C GLY A 136 1.77 10.88 -18.35
N LEU A 137 2.93 11.53 -18.20
CA LEU A 137 3.28 12.75 -18.92
C LEU A 137 3.46 12.53 -20.42
N GLN A 138 4.00 11.38 -20.83
CA GLN A 138 4.13 10.99 -22.24
C GLN A 138 2.78 10.62 -22.88
N GLY A 139 1.72 10.50 -22.07
CA GLY A 139 0.38 10.07 -22.47
C GLY A 139 0.34 8.55 -22.62
N ASN A 140 -0.45 7.87 -21.79
CA ASN A 140 -0.53 6.40 -21.71
C ASN A 140 -0.47 5.75 -23.10
N ARG A 141 0.62 5.02 -23.38
CA ARG A 141 0.84 4.38 -24.68
C ARG A 141 0.36 2.96 -24.62
N VAL A 142 -0.51 2.61 -25.55
CA VAL A 142 -0.91 1.23 -25.79
C VAL A 142 0.02 0.65 -26.84
N VAL A 143 0.86 -0.31 -26.44
CA VAL A 143 1.76 -1.02 -27.34
C VAL A 143 1.06 -2.28 -27.84
N ASN A 144 0.97 -2.44 -29.17
CA ASN A 144 0.47 -3.67 -29.77
C ASN A 144 1.52 -4.78 -29.62
N LEU A 145 1.10 -5.93 -29.13
CA LEU A 145 1.92 -7.14 -29.16
C LEU A 145 1.72 -7.78 -30.54
N PRO A 146 2.72 -7.80 -31.44
CA PRO A 146 2.54 -8.45 -32.74
C PRO A 146 2.14 -9.90 -32.53
N LEU A 147 1.04 -10.30 -33.16
CA LEU A 147 0.56 -11.67 -33.25
C LEU A 147 1.38 -12.34 -34.36
N ASP A 148 2.50 -12.98 -34.04
CA ASP A 148 3.14 -13.83 -35.04
C ASP A 148 2.30 -15.10 -35.17
N SER A 149 1.41 -15.07 -36.16
CA SER A 149 1.03 -16.27 -36.89
C SER A 149 2.31 -16.98 -37.31
N THR A 150 2.40 -18.25 -36.94
CA THR A 150 3.22 -19.30 -37.56
C THR A 150 4.01 -18.85 -38.80
N ASP A 151 5.23 -18.36 -38.61
CA ASP A 151 6.22 -18.35 -39.68
C ASP A 151 7.62 -18.62 -39.12
N THR A 152 8.28 -19.57 -39.77
CA THR A 152 9.66 -20.02 -39.59
C THR A 152 10.66 -18.86 -39.45
N PRO A 153 11.71 -18.98 -38.62
CA PRO A 153 12.65 -17.88 -38.40
C PRO A 153 13.37 -17.50 -39.71
N PRO A 154 13.50 -16.20 -40.04
CA PRO A 154 14.33 -15.80 -41.16
C PRO A 154 15.80 -15.86 -40.74
N ASP A 155 16.58 -16.46 -41.62
CA ASP A 155 18.04 -16.49 -41.59
C ASP A 155 18.64 -15.09 -41.44
N ALA A 156 19.81 -15.04 -40.81
CA ALA A 156 20.54 -13.82 -40.49
C ALA A 156 20.74 -12.89 -41.71
N GLY A 157 20.24 -11.65 -41.62
CA GLY A 157 20.47 -10.63 -42.64
C GLY A 157 19.75 -9.30 -42.38
N VAL A 158 20.51 -8.34 -41.84
CA VAL A 158 20.26 -6.90 -41.65
C VAL A 158 19.15 -6.27 -42.53
N THR A 159 18.15 -5.62 -41.92
CA THR A 159 17.80 -4.18 -42.06
C THR A 159 16.54 -3.85 -41.23
N PHE A 160 16.61 -2.82 -40.38
CA PHE A 160 15.46 -2.31 -39.61
C PHE A 160 14.48 -1.57 -40.54
N PRO A 161 13.16 -1.82 -40.47
CA PRO A 161 12.18 -0.91 -41.05
C PRO A 161 11.66 0.11 -40.01
N ASP A 162 11.56 1.36 -40.46
CA ASP A 162 10.84 2.47 -39.82
C ASP A 162 9.40 2.04 -39.48
N PHE A 163 9.00 2.12 -38.20
CA PHE A 163 7.61 1.97 -37.79
C PHE A 163 7.02 3.34 -37.41
N GLY A 164 6.27 3.92 -38.33
CA GLY A 164 5.40 5.06 -38.05
C GLY A 164 4.20 4.64 -37.20
N ALA A 165 4.15 5.11 -35.95
CA ALA A 165 2.96 5.00 -35.10
C ALA A 165 1.78 5.74 -35.75
N THR A 166 0.75 5.00 -36.18
CA THR A 166 -0.52 5.57 -36.64
C THR A 166 -1.51 5.53 -35.48
N VAL A 167 -1.87 6.72 -34.97
CA VAL A 167 -2.95 6.91 -33.99
C VAL A 167 -4.30 6.84 -34.73
N PRO A 168 -5.25 5.97 -34.36
CA PRO A 168 -6.61 6.07 -34.86
C PRO A 168 -7.43 7.04 -33.99
N ASP A 169 -7.97 8.08 -34.63
CA ASP A 169 -9.00 8.96 -34.06
C ASP A 169 -10.27 8.14 -33.76
N VAL A 170 -10.57 7.93 -32.48
CA VAL A 170 -11.88 7.42 -32.03
C VAL A 170 -12.61 8.55 -31.32
N ARG A 171 -13.58 9.11 -32.03
CA ARG A 171 -14.53 10.12 -31.54
C ARG A 171 -15.45 9.48 -30.50
N ALA A 172 -15.18 9.72 -29.22
CA ALA A 172 -16.07 9.34 -28.13
C ALA A 172 -17.19 10.39 -27.98
N THR A 173 -18.43 9.97 -28.20
CA THR A 173 -19.63 10.74 -27.86
C THR A 173 -19.86 10.72 -26.34
N SER A 174 -19.83 11.89 -25.71
CA SER A 174 -20.14 12.11 -24.29
C SER A 174 -21.65 12.01 -24.00
N PRO A 175 -22.06 11.48 -22.84
CA PRO A 175 -23.30 11.87 -22.19
C PRO A 175 -23.03 13.09 -21.28
N GLY A 176 -23.73 14.19 -21.55
CA GLY A 176 -23.51 15.48 -20.88
C GLY A 176 -23.94 15.52 -19.41
N LEU A 177 -23.13 16.22 -18.61
CA LEU A 177 -23.57 16.84 -17.37
C LEU A 177 -24.64 17.90 -17.70
N ARG A 178 -25.73 17.92 -16.94
CA ARG A 178 -26.61 19.09 -16.84
C ARG A 178 -26.29 19.84 -15.55
N ASP A 179 -25.85 21.07 -15.73
CA ASP A 179 -25.84 22.14 -14.74
C ASP A 179 -27.24 22.34 -14.16
N ILE A 180 -27.33 22.54 -12.84
CA ILE A 180 -28.24 23.53 -12.25
C ILE A 180 -27.53 24.21 -11.08
N SER A 181 -27.37 25.53 -11.21
CA SER A 181 -26.86 26.46 -10.20
C SER A 181 -27.99 27.03 -9.33
N SER A 182 -27.68 27.16 -8.04
CA SER A 182 -28.02 28.20 -7.03
C SER A 182 -29.46 28.75 -6.83
N ASP A 183 -29.82 28.72 -5.54
CA ASP A 183 -30.58 29.70 -4.73
C ASP A 183 -32.09 29.88 -4.90
N VAL A 184 -32.86 29.47 -3.88
CA VAL A 184 -33.87 30.29 -3.15
C VAL A 184 -34.08 29.71 -1.73
N THR A 185 -33.99 30.58 -0.72
CA THR A 185 -34.40 30.36 0.68
C THR A 185 -35.87 30.75 0.92
N TRP A 186 -36.62 30.00 1.76
CA TRP A 186 -37.28 30.44 3.02
C TRP A 186 -38.56 29.63 3.38
N ALA A 187 -38.58 29.17 4.66
CA ALA A 187 -39.69 28.95 5.61
C ALA A 187 -40.86 27.96 5.36
N ASP A 188 -40.97 27.04 6.33
CA ASP A 188 -42.13 26.56 7.12
C ASP A 188 -43.53 26.50 6.50
N VAL A 189 -44.16 25.32 6.57
CA VAL A 189 -45.46 25.05 7.24
C VAL A 189 -45.75 23.53 7.28
N GLY A 190 -46.04 23.01 8.47
CA GLY A 190 -47.22 22.15 8.69
C GLY A 190 -47.08 20.63 8.58
N ALA A 191 -46.94 19.98 9.74
CA ALA A 191 -47.23 18.58 9.95
C ALA A 191 -48.69 18.21 9.61
N VAL A 192 -48.92 17.08 8.92
CA VAL A 192 -50.04 16.14 9.18
C VAL A 192 -49.67 14.74 8.62
N SER A 193 -49.64 13.74 9.49
CA SER A 193 -49.94 12.33 9.18
C SER A 193 -51.39 12.08 9.65
N PRO A 194 -52.18 11.15 9.06
CA PRO A 194 -51.97 9.73 9.34
C PRO A 194 -52.43 8.69 8.29
N ASN A 195 -51.92 7.46 8.46
CA ASN A 195 -52.51 6.13 8.18
C ASN A 195 -53.42 5.89 6.97
N VAL A 196 -52.98 5.03 6.04
CA VAL A 196 -53.82 3.95 5.44
C VAL A 196 -52.98 2.68 5.24
N ARG A 197 -53.61 1.54 5.54
CA ARG A 197 -53.13 0.15 5.55
C ARG A 197 -52.93 -0.45 4.15
N ALA A 198 -52.00 -1.41 4.14
CA ALA A 198 -51.72 -2.52 3.23
C ALA A 198 -52.82 -3.02 2.28
N THR A 199 -52.40 -3.34 1.04
CA THR A 199 -52.61 -4.65 0.37
C THR A 199 -51.60 -4.84 -0.78
N ASP A 200 -50.81 -5.91 -0.66
CA ASP A 200 -50.37 -6.90 -1.65
C ASP A 200 -49.87 -6.49 -3.04
N LEU A 201 -48.60 -6.82 -3.31
CA LEU A 201 -48.18 -7.48 -4.55
C LEU A 201 -46.96 -8.37 -4.25
N ASP A 202 -47.22 -9.68 -4.27
CA ASP A 202 -46.26 -10.77 -4.17
C ASP A 202 -45.19 -10.70 -5.28
N VAL A 203 -43.91 -10.81 -4.91
CA VAL A 203 -42.86 -11.33 -5.79
C VAL A 203 -42.08 -12.39 -5.03
N GLN A 204 -42.27 -13.64 -5.46
CA GLN A 204 -41.56 -14.82 -5.02
C GLN A 204 -40.05 -14.65 -5.21
N VAL A 205 -39.28 -14.80 -4.13
CA VAL A 205 -37.83 -15.03 -4.18
C VAL A 205 -37.62 -16.53 -4.24
N THR A 206 -37.52 -17.07 -5.45
CA THR A 206 -36.97 -18.41 -5.68
C THR A 206 -35.46 -18.29 -5.87
N SER A 207 -34.73 -18.84 -4.90
CA SER A 207 -33.31 -19.20 -5.03
C SER A 207 -33.17 -20.29 -6.10
N PRO A 208 -32.13 -20.24 -6.95
CA PRO A 208 -31.62 -21.45 -7.57
C PRO A 208 -30.18 -21.72 -7.11
N ASP A 209 -30.00 -22.97 -6.72
CA ASP A 209 -28.75 -23.64 -6.41
C ASP A 209 -27.65 -23.32 -7.44
N VAL A 210 -26.48 -22.90 -6.94
CA VAL A 210 -25.26 -22.80 -7.74
C VAL A 210 -24.73 -24.22 -7.96
N GLN A 211 -25.23 -24.87 -9.00
CA GLN A 211 -24.50 -25.95 -9.64
C GLN A 211 -23.24 -25.36 -10.29
N ALA A 212 -22.08 -25.87 -9.87
CA ALA A 212 -20.80 -25.55 -10.45
C ALA A 212 -20.79 -25.85 -11.96
N SER A 213 -20.95 -24.81 -12.78
CA SER A 213 -20.61 -24.87 -14.20
C SER A 213 -19.14 -24.51 -14.35
N SER A 214 -18.31 -25.51 -14.69
CA SER A 214 -16.98 -25.31 -15.22
C SER A 214 -17.07 -24.55 -16.55
N ALA A 215 -16.95 -23.24 -16.50
CA ALA A 215 -16.77 -22.43 -17.71
C ALA A 215 -15.27 -22.33 -17.99
N ASP A 216 -14.79 -23.31 -18.76
CA ASP A 216 -13.45 -23.34 -19.36
C ASP A 216 -13.40 -22.25 -20.45
N THR A 217 -13.40 -20.99 -20.03
CA THR A 217 -13.23 -19.84 -20.93
C THR A 217 -11.74 -19.64 -21.06
N LYS A 218 -11.13 -20.28 -22.07
CA LYS A 218 -9.71 -20.12 -22.38
C LYS A 218 -9.37 -18.62 -22.40
N ALA A 219 -8.50 -18.17 -21.48
CA ALA A 219 -8.17 -16.76 -21.34
C ALA A 219 -7.70 -16.20 -22.69
N LYS A 220 -8.28 -15.08 -23.13
CA LYS A 220 -7.92 -14.45 -24.39
C LYS A 220 -6.47 -13.95 -24.30
N PHE A 221 -5.69 -14.23 -25.34
CA PHE A 221 -4.29 -13.81 -25.43
C PHE A 221 -4.18 -12.28 -25.42
N PRO A 222 -3.19 -11.68 -24.72
CA PRO A 222 -3.03 -10.24 -24.68
C PRO A 222 -2.59 -9.74 -26.06
N THR A 223 -3.35 -8.79 -26.60
CA THR A 223 -3.03 -8.13 -27.89
C THR A 223 -2.30 -6.82 -27.71
N THR A 224 -2.35 -6.24 -26.51
CA THR A 224 -1.77 -4.96 -26.18
C THR A 224 -1.25 -4.92 -24.75
N VAL A 225 -0.32 -4.01 -24.48
CA VAL A 225 0.10 -3.62 -23.14
C VAL A 225 0.00 -2.10 -22.95
N ASP A 226 -0.35 -1.69 -21.74
CA ASP A 226 -0.37 -0.30 -21.29
C ASP A 226 1.00 0.05 -20.69
N SER A 227 1.69 1.03 -21.29
CA SER A 227 3.02 1.45 -20.85
C SER A 227 3.04 1.83 -19.37
N LEU A 228 2.01 2.51 -18.86
CA LEU A 228 1.93 2.97 -17.47
C LEU A 228 1.94 1.78 -16.51
N LEU A 229 1.10 0.77 -16.76
CA LEU A 229 1.02 -0.41 -15.90
C LEU A 229 2.26 -1.31 -16.06
N VAL A 230 2.86 -1.39 -17.26
CA VAL A 230 4.07 -2.19 -17.48
C VAL A 230 5.26 -1.64 -16.72
N VAL A 231 5.51 -0.33 -16.76
CA VAL A 231 6.72 0.26 -16.15
C VAL A 231 6.63 0.44 -14.64
N THR A 232 5.42 0.35 -14.07
CA THR A 232 5.18 0.52 -12.63
C THR A 232 4.96 -0.81 -11.90
N LEU A 233 4.11 -1.71 -12.42
CA LEU A 233 3.61 -2.87 -11.67
C LEU A 233 3.76 -4.18 -12.44
N ALA A 234 3.28 -4.23 -13.68
CA ALA A 234 2.96 -5.49 -14.34
C ALA A 234 4.22 -6.33 -14.63
N ARG A 235 5.32 -5.69 -15.00
CA ARG A 235 6.62 -6.35 -15.21
C ARG A 235 7.11 -6.99 -13.93
N ASP A 236 7.26 -6.22 -12.86
CA ASP A 236 7.90 -6.69 -11.62
C ASP A 236 7.02 -7.69 -10.87
N LEU A 237 5.69 -7.54 -10.94
CA LEU A 237 4.76 -8.58 -10.53
C LEU A 237 4.99 -9.89 -11.29
N GLY A 238 5.09 -9.84 -12.62
CA GLY A 238 5.33 -11.04 -13.41
C GLY A 238 6.66 -11.72 -13.06
N LEU A 239 7.75 -10.94 -13.01
CA LEU A 239 9.10 -11.43 -12.76
C LEU A 239 9.24 -12.09 -11.38
N ASN A 240 8.65 -11.50 -10.34
CA ASN A 240 8.72 -12.02 -8.98
C ASN A 240 8.15 -13.44 -8.82
N PHE A 241 7.14 -13.78 -9.61
CA PHE A 241 6.45 -15.07 -9.50
C PHE A 241 6.94 -16.13 -10.50
N LEU A 242 8.02 -15.87 -11.26
CA LEU A 242 8.56 -16.82 -12.24
C LEU A 242 9.13 -18.11 -11.62
N GLN A 243 9.58 -18.08 -10.37
CA GLN A 243 10.30 -19.22 -9.75
C GLN A 243 9.40 -20.37 -9.23
N GLY A 244 8.09 -20.33 -9.48
CA GLY A 244 7.16 -21.44 -9.20
C GLY A 244 6.73 -21.60 -7.73
N PRO A 245 5.75 -22.48 -7.43
CA PRO A 245 4.95 -22.43 -6.20
C PRO A 245 5.65 -22.58 -4.84
N GLN A 246 6.87 -23.09 -4.83
CA GLN A 246 7.54 -23.48 -3.58
C GLN A 246 8.27 -22.33 -2.87
N THR A 247 8.38 -21.15 -3.48
CA THR A 247 9.05 -19.96 -2.90
C THR A 247 8.09 -18.82 -2.53
N TRP A 248 6.77 -19.03 -2.68
CA TRP A 248 5.77 -17.95 -2.64
C TRP A 248 5.25 -17.56 -1.25
N SER A 249 5.67 -18.20 -0.15
CA SER A 249 5.14 -17.88 1.19
C SER A 249 5.67 -16.57 1.80
N HIS A 250 6.68 -15.93 1.18
CA HIS A 250 7.32 -14.68 1.62
C HIS A 250 7.43 -13.62 0.50
N SER A 251 6.65 -13.77 -0.58
CA SER A 251 6.99 -13.17 -1.87
C SER A 251 6.43 -11.78 -2.14
N LEU A 252 5.72 -11.14 -1.19
CA LEU A 252 5.11 -9.83 -1.43
C LEU A 252 4.93 -9.01 -0.15
N GLY A 253 5.31 -7.73 -0.21
CA GLY A 253 4.87 -6.73 0.75
C GLY A 253 5.61 -6.75 2.10
N THR A 254 6.86 -7.20 2.14
CA THR A 254 7.67 -7.07 3.36
C THR A 254 7.84 -5.61 3.73
N GLU A 255 7.59 -5.31 5.00
CA GLU A 255 7.79 -3.99 5.60
C GLU A 255 9.14 -3.88 6.30
N GLY A 256 9.50 -2.66 6.68
CA GLY A 256 10.78 -2.37 7.35
C GLY A 256 10.68 -1.25 8.39
N CYS A 257 11.83 -0.90 8.92
CA CYS A 257 12.01 0.15 9.91
C CYS A 257 13.09 1.12 9.47
N TRP A 258 12.82 2.41 9.67
CA TRP A 258 13.86 3.44 9.63
C TRP A 258 14.70 3.39 10.91
N ASP A 259 15.97 3.70 10.77
CA ASP A 259 16.89 3.92 11.89
C ASP A 259 16.42 5.06 12.79
N GLN A 260 15.96 6.17 12.21
CA GLN A 260 15.39 7.31 12.93
C GLN A 260 14.24 7.95 12.14
N LEU A 261 13.08 8.16 12.76
CA LEU A 261 11.93 8.76 12.08
C LEU A 261 12.07 10.27 11.84
N SER A 262 12.81 10.98 12.71
CA SER A 262 13.03 12.43 12.57
C SER A 262 14.12 12.77 11.56
N LEU A 263 15.00 11.82 11.25
CA LEU A 263 16.12 12.01 10.35
C LEU A 263 16.46 10.68 9.64
N PRO A 264 15.54 10.15 8.80
CA PRO A 264 15.69 8.82 8.21
C PRO A 264 16.90 8.74 7.29
N ARG A 265 17.72 7.70 7.48
CA ARG A 265 18.92 7.41 6.69
C ARG A 265 18.99 6.00 6.17
N THR A 266 18.51 5.04 6.94
CA THR A 266 18.63 3.63 6.57
C THR A 266 17.31 2.93 6.83
N PHE A 267 16.76 2.34 5.78
CA PHE A 267 15.59 1.47 5.88
C PHE A 267 16.03 0.01 5.90
N THR A 268 15.62 -0.70 6.96
CA THR A 268 15.95 -2.11 7.15
C THR A 268 14.67 -2.93 7.16
N LEU A 269 14.60 -3.97 6.32
CA LEU A 269 13.47 -4.87 6.23
C LEU A 269 13.32 -5.69 7.52
N LEU A 270 12.07 -5.97 7.89
CA LEU A 270 11.73 -6.83 9.03
C LEU A 270 12.01 -8.31 8.74
N ASP A 271 11.97 -8.68 7.46
CA ASP A 271 12.35 -10.00 6.96
C ASP A 271 13.54 -9.83 5.99
N PRO A 272 14.76 -10.26 6.37
CA PRO A 272 15.95 -10.11 5.53
C PRO A 272 15.95 -11.02 4.30
N GLU A 273 15.12 -12.07 4.27
CA GLU A 273 14.98 -12.99 3.13
C GLU A 273 13.86 -12.57 2.16
N ALA A 274 13.34 -11.35 2.34
CA ALA A 274 12.21 -10.84 1.59
C ALA A 274 12.48 -10.63 0.09
N SER A 275 11.41 -10.76 -0.69
CA SER A 275 11.36 -10.37 -2.09
C SER A 275 11.69 -8.89 -2.31
N THR A 276 12.17 -8.56 -3.51
CA THR A 276 12.34 -7.18 -3.99
C THR A 276 11.02 -6.42 -4.14
N LEU A 277 9.87 -7.11 -4.20
CA LEU A 277 8.54 -6.51 -4.10
C LEU A 277 8.17 -6.22 -2.65
N THR A 278 8.95 -5.35 -2.01
CA THR A 278 8.71 -4.82 -0.67
C THR A 278 7.43 -3.96 -0.65
N THR A 279 6.94 -3.63 0.54
CA THR A 279 5.84 -2.66 0.65
C THR A 279 6.24 -1.29 0.11
N ALA A 280 7.50 -0.86 0.27
CA ALA A 280 7.95 0.42 -0.26
C ALA A 280 7.98 0.46 -1.79
N PHE A 281 8.43 -0.61 -2.43
CA PHE A 281 8.33 -0.77 -3.89
C PHE A 281 6.87 -0.68 -4.36
N LEU A 282 5.98 -1.49 -3.79
CA LEU A 282 4.58 -1.54 -4.19
C LEU A 282 3.84 -0.23 -3.94
N ASN A 283 4.20 0.49 -2.87
CA ASN A 283 3.71 1.84 -2.61
C ASN A 283 4.15 2.80 -3.73
N GLY A 284 5.44 2.85 -4.05
CA GLY A 284 5.96 3.70 -5.13
C GLY A 284 5.35 3.39 -6.49
N ALA A 285 5.24 2.10 -6.83
CA ALA A 285 4.61 1.63 -8.05
C ALA A 285 3.13 2.03 -8.16
N LEU A 286 2.34 1.85 -7.09
CA LEU A 286 0.94 2.29 -7.08
C LEU A 286 0.81 3.81 -7.16
N ASP A 287 1.62 4.54 -6.40
CA ASP A 287 1.59 6.00 -6.38
C ASP A 287 1.96 6.56 -7.77
N GLY A 288 2.97 5.98 -8.42
CA GLY A 288 3.33 6.28 -9.81
C GLY A 288 2.23 5.96 -10.81
N ALA A 289 1.59 4.80 -10.70
CA ALA A 289 0.48 4.41 -11.57
C ALA A 289 -0.73 5.35 -11.41
N LEU A 290 -1.10 5.68 -10.17
CA LEU A 290 -2.23 6.55 -9.87
C LEU A 290 -2.01 7.99 -10.35
N LEU A 291 -0.84 8.55 -10.06
CA LEU A 291 -0.51 9.91 -10.45
C LEU A 291 -0.22 10.02 -11.95
N GLY A 292 0.39 9.00 -12.56
CA GLY A 292 0.55 8.89 -14.01
C GLY A 292 -0.79 8.86 -14.74
N ASP A 293 -1.73 8.03 -14.28
CA ASP A 293 -3.09 7.99 -14.82
C ASP A 293 -3.81 9.34 -14.66
N TYR A 294 -3.66 10.01 -13.52
CA TYR A 294 -4.17 11.37 -13.31
C TYR A 294 -3.58 12.38 -14.32
N LEU A 295 -2.26 12.38 -14.51
CA LEU A 295 -1.56 13.28 -15.42
C LEU A 295 -1.94 13.05 -16.89
N SER A 296 -2.12 11.79 -17.28
CA SER A 296 -2.53 11.41 -18.65
C SER A 296 -3.90 11.98 -19.03
N ARG A 297 -4.78 12.16 -18.05
CA ARG A 297 -6.14 12.70 -18.21
C ARG A 297 -6.25 14.19 -17.91
N SER A 298 -5.20 14.79 -17.36
CA SER A 298 -5.17 16.21 -16.99
C SER A 298 -4.98 17.10 -18.22
N PRO A 299 -5.81 18.15 -18.40
CA PRO A 299 -5.65 19.09 -19.51
C PRO A 299 -4.39 19.95 -19.31
N GLU A 300 -3.82 20.43 -20.41
CA GLU A 300 -2.74 21.42 -20.37
C GLU A 300 -3.28 22.84 -20.05
N PRO A 301 -2.53 23.67 -19.29
CA PRO A 301 -1.23 23.37 -18.69
C PRO A 301 -1.38 22.47 -17.44
N ARG A 302 -0.57 21.41 -17.37
CA ARG A 302 -0.53 20.50 -16.22
C ARG A 302 0.05 21.17 -14.96
N PRO A 303 -0.36 20.74 -13.75
CA PRO A 303 0.24 21.24 -12.51
C PRO A 303 1.70 20.80 -12.40
N PRO A 304 2.57 21.58 -11.72
CA PRO A 304 3.91 21.14 -11.36
C PRO A 304 3.87 19.81 -10.57
N LEU A 305 4.81 18.90 -10.82
CA LEU A 305 4.92 17.62 -10.13
C LEU A 305 5.19 17.80 -8.64
N SER A 306 6.00 18.81 -8.26
CA SER A 306 6.21 19.13 -6.84
C SER A 306 4.90 19.47 -6.13
N HIS A 307 4.02 20.22 -6.80
CA HIS A 307 2.70 20.57 -6.27
C HIS A 307 1.78 19.36 -6.21
N LEU A 308 1.78 18.52 -7.25
CA LEU A 308 0.98 17.29 -7.30
C LEU A 308 1.37 16.33 -6.17
N LEU A 309 2.67 16.08 -5.97
CA LEU A 309 3.17 15.21 -4.90
C LEU A 309 2.87 15.79 -3.51
N SER A 310 3.07 17.11 -3.33
CA SER A 310 2.72 17.79 -2.07
C SER A 310 1.24 17.63 -1.72
N GLN A 311 0.35 17.72 -2.71
CA GLN A 311 -1.07 17.45 -2.50
C GLN A 311 -1.35 15.98 -2.20
N TYR A 312 -0.77 15.05 -2.97
CA TYR A 312 -1.01 13.61 -2.85
C TYR A 312 -0.53 13.02 -1.51
N TYR A 313 0.63 13.44 -1.01
CA TYR A 313 1.12 13.06 0.31
C TYR A 313 0.57 13.97 1.43
N GLY A 314 -0.19 15.00 1.09
CA GLY A 314 -0.82 15.93 2.03
C GLY A 314 -2.34 15.74 2.10
N ALA A 315 -3.06 16.80 1.73
CA ALA A 315 -4.50 16.91 1.93
C ALA A 315 -5.36 16.22 0.84
N GLY A 316 -4.74 15.83 -0.28
CA GLY A 316 -5.43 15.32 -1.47
C GLY A 316 -5.22 16.19 -2.71
N VAL A 317 -5.22 15.54 -3.87
CA VAL A 317 -4.99 16.18 -5.17
C VAL A 317 -6.24 16.94 -5.63
N ALA A 318 -6.06 18.17 -6.11
CA ALA A 318 -7.14 19.04 -6.60
C ALA A 318 -8.32 19.21 -5.62
N GLY A 319 -8.05 19.13 -4.31
CA GLY A 319 -9.07 19.25 -3.26
C GLY A 319 -9.90 18.00 -3.00
N ASP A 320 -9.58 16.87 -3.66
CA ASP A 320 -10.21 15.57 -3.37
C ASP A 320 -9.48 14.85 -2.22
N PRO A 321 -10.06 14.78 -1.00
CA PRO A 321 -9.44 14.10 0.13
C PRO A 321 -9.39 12.57 -0.03
N GLY A 322 -10.14 12.01 -0.99
CA GLY A 322 -10.08 10.58 -1.34
C GLY A 322 -8.90 10.24 -2.24
N PHE A 323 -8.34 11.21 -2.96
CA PHE A 323 -7.19 11.03 -3.83
C PHE A 323 -5.89 11.51 -3.15
N ARG A 324 -5.54 10.81 -2.06
CA ARG A 324 -4.28 10.95 -1.32
C ARG A 324 -3.66 9.59 -1.00
N SER A 325 -2.37 9.61 -0.69
CA SER A 325 -1.52 8.45 -0.45
C SER A 325 -2.06 7.43 0.58
N ASN A 326 -2.77 7.85 1.64
CA ASN A 326 -3.40 6.95 2.61
C ASN A 326 -4.39 5.95 1.97
N PHE A 327 -5.00 6.33 0.84
CA PHE A 327 -6.00 5.51 0.14
C PHE A 327 -5.43 4.85 -1.13
N ARG A 328 -4.10 4.81 -1.31
CA ARG A 328 -3.45 4.27 -2.52
C ARG A 328 -3.86 2.85 -2.85
N ARG A 329 -4.07 1.97 -1.85
CA ARG A 329 -4.50 0.58 -2.08
C ARG A 329 -5.94 0.52 -2.58
N GLN A 330 -6.82 1.35 -2.03
CA GLN A 330 -8.21 1.44 -2.47
C GLN A 330 -8.30 2.02 -3.89
N ASN A 331 -7.58 3.11 -4.15
CA ASN A 331 -7.54 3.75 -5.47
C ASN A 331 -6.85 2.85 -6.50
N GLY A 332 -5.78 2.16 -6.10
CA GLY A 332 -5.06 1.18 -6.90
C GLY A 332 -5.93 -0.01 -7.30
N ALA A 333 -6.76 -0.53 -6.39
CA ALA A 333 -7.72 -1.58 -6.72
C ALA A 333 -8.76 -1.14 -7.75
N ALA A 334 -9.14 0.14 -7.76
CA ALA A 334 -10.03 0.70 -8.78
C ALA A 334 -9.32 0.88 -10.14
N LEU A 335 -8.05 1.30 -10.14
CA LEU A 335 -7.24 1.47 -11.34
C LEU A 335 -6.83 0.12 -11.98
N THR A 336 -6.62 -0.91 -11.15
CA THR A 336 -6.08 -2.21 -11.60
C THR A 336 -7.03 -3.39 -11.33
N PRO A 337 -8.23 -3.45 -11.94
CA PRO A 337 -9.09 -4.63 -11.83
C PRO A 337 -8.34 -5.91 -12.20
N THR A 338 -8.48 -6.97 -11.41
CA THR A 338 -7.69 -8.20 -11.54
C THR A 338 -7.63 -8.77 -12.97
N PRO A 339 -8.73 -8.82 -13.76
CA PRO A 339 -8.66 -9.31 -15.15
C PRO A 339 -7.78 -8.43 -16.04
N ILE A 340 -7.85 -7.10 -15.88
CA ILE A 340 -7.05 -6.15 -16.64
C ILE A 340 -5.58 -6.30 -16.24
N LEU A 341 -5.27 -6.27 -14.94
CA LEU A 341 -3.90 -6.42 -14.47
C LEU A 341 -3.30 -7.76 -14.91
N THR A 342 -4.08 -8.84 -14.94
CA THR A 342 -3.60 -10.16 -15.39
C THR A 342 -3.17 -10.14 -16.85
N GLN A 343 -3.95 -9.47 -17.70
CA GLN A 343 -3.59 -9.27 -19.10
C GLN A 343 -2.32 -8.41 -19.25
N GLN A 344 -2.18 -7.38 -18.43
CA GLN A 344 -0.98 -6.53 -18.44
C GLN A 344 0.27 -7.27 -17.97
N VAL A 345 0.18 -8.08 -16.90
CA VAL A 345 1.31 -8.90 -16.43
C VAL A 345 1.70 -9.92 -17.49
N TRP A 346 0.73 -10.61 -18.08
CA TRP A 346 1.01 -11.59 -19.13
C TRP A 346 1.65 -10.92 -20.36
N GLY A 347 1.08 -9.81 -20.82
CA GLY A 347 1.63 -9.06 -21.95
C GLY A 347 3.03 -8.50 -21.67
N ALA A 348 3.30 -8.02 -20.45
CA ALA A 348 4.61 -7.54 -20.03
C ALA A 348 5.67 -8.64 -20.10
N LEU A 349 5.34 -9.85 -19.64
CA LEU A 349 6.23 -11.01 -19.71
C LEU A 349 6.50 -11.45 -21.15
N ILE A 350 5.49 -11.42 -22.04
CA ILE A 350 5.67 -11.68 -23.47
C ILE A 350 6.60 -10.65 -24.10
N LEU A 351 6.37 -9.37 -23.81
CA LEU A 351 7.20 -8.29 -24.35
C LEU A 351 8.64 -8.43 -23.87
N LEU A 352 8.86 -8.73 -22.58
CA LEU A 352 10.19 -8.95 -22.02
C LEU A 352 10.88 -10.16 -22.65
N GLN A 353 10.17 -11.28 -22.84
CA GLN A 353 10.73 -12.48 -23.48
C GLN A 353 11.20 -12.19 -24.92
N ARG A 354 10.58 -11.23 -25.62
CA ARG A 354 10.98 -10.80 -26.97
C ARG A 354 12.19 -9.87 -26.95
N LEU A 355 12.19 -8.90 -26.05
CA LEU A 355 13.30 -7.94 -25.90
C LEU A 355 14.56 -8.62 -25.34
N GLU A 356 14.39 -9.66 -24.52
CA GLU A 356 15.47 -10.44 -23.91
C GLU A 356 15.26 -11.96 -24.08
N PRO A 357 15.48 -12.53 -25.29
CA PRO A 357 15.25 -13.95 -25.55
C PRO A 357 16.09 -14.92 -24.69
N ALA A 358 17.23 -14.43 -24.17
CA ALA A 358 18.12 -15.17 -23.29
C ALA A 358 17.86 -14.90 -21.79
N HIS A 359 16.74 -14.28 -21.43
CA HIS A 359 16.43 -14.00 -20.02
C HIS A 359 16.33 -15.33 -19.23
N PRO A 360 17.15 -15.53 -18.19
CA PRO A 360 17.40 -16.85 -17.60
C PRO A 360 16.16 -17.53 -17.00
N HIS A 361 15.18 -16.73 -16.57
CA HIS A 361 13.93 -17.23 -16.00
C HIS A 361 12.75 -17.27 -16.98
N LEU A 362 12.88 -16.69 -18.19
CA LEU A 362 11.81 -16.65 -19.18
C LEU A 362 12.09 -17.54 -20.39
N GLN A 363 13.36 -17.89 -20.61
CA GLN A 363 13.79 -18.72 -21.71
C GLN A 363 13.09 -20.09 -21.67
N GLY A 364 12.39 -20.43 -22.76
CA GLY A 364 11.72 -21.72 -22.90
C GLY A 364 10.36 -21.84 -22.20
N MET A 365 9.86 -20.78 -21.55
CA MET A 365 8.50 -20.78 -21.01
C MET A 365 7.45 -20.69 -22.12
N SER A 366 6.43 -21.55 -22.05
CA SER A 366 5.25 -21.51 -22.93
C SER A 366 4.32 -20.36 -22.57
N GLN A 367 3.44 -20.00 -23.50
CA GLN A 367 2.44 -18.96 -23.27
C GLN A 367 1.44 -19.32 -22.17
N GLU A 368 1.09 -20.60 -22.05
CA GLU A 368 0.26 -21.09 -20.94
C GLU A 368 0.97 -20.93 -19.59
N GLN A 369 2.29 -21.18 -19.52
CA GLN A 369 3.05 -20.98 -18.29
C GLN A 369 3.11 -19.50 -17.90
N LEU A 370 3.32 -18.60 -18.87
CA LEU A 370 3.28 -17.15 -18.61
C LEU A 370 1.89 -16.68 -18.14
N ALA A 371 0.81 -17.21 -18.73
CA ALA A 371 -0.55 -16.91 -18.29
C ALA A 371 -0.83 -17.38 -16.85
N GLN A 372 -0.31 -18.55 -16.46
CA GLN A 372 -0.40 -19.06 -15.10
C GLN A 372 0.36 -18.19 -14.10
N VAL A 373 1.59 -17.77 -14.44
CA VAL A 373 2.37 -16.83 -13.62
C VAL A 373 1.61 -15.52 -13.46
N ALA A 374 1.09 -14.96 -14.55
CA ALA A 374 0.33 -13.72 -14.51
C ALA A 374 -0.91 -13.83 -13.60
N THR A 375 -1.69 -14.90 -13.77
CA THR A 375 -2.89 -15.15 -12.94
C THR A 375 -2.54 -15.28 -11.46
N HIS A 376 -1.44 -15.97 -11.16
CA HIS A 376 -0.99 -16.13 -9.78
C HIS A 376 -0.49 -14.81 -9.19
N ALA A 377 0.40 -14.10 -9.90
CA ALA A 377 0.98 -12.84 -9.46
C ALA A 377 -0.11 -11.79 -9.14
N THR A 378 -1.11 -11.67 -10.01
CA THR A 378 -2.20 -10.70 -9.81
C THR A 378 -3.15 -11.11 -8.70
N LYS A 379 -3.41 -12.41 -8.54
CA LYS A 379 -4.17 -12.92 -7.40
C LYS A 379 -3.46 -12.61 -6.09
N GLU A 380 -2.17 -12.91 -5.97
CA GLU A 380 -1.39 -12.61 -4.77
C GLU A 380 -1.35 -11.11 -4.49
N PHE A 381 -1.09 -10.28 -5.51
CA PHE A 381 -1.11 -8.82 -5.36
C PHE A 381 -2.48 -8.28 -4.90
N THR A 382 -3.56 -8.76 -5.52
CA THR A 382 -4.92 -8.32 -5.18
C THR A 382 -5.32 -8.79 -3.78
N GLU A 383 -5.08 -10.06 -3.44
CA GLU A 383 -5.57 -10.65 -2.19
C GLU A 383 -4.67 -10.37 -0.99
N ALA A 384 -3.34 -10.32 -1.16
CA ALA A 384 -2.38 -10.16 -0.07
C ALA A 384 -1.91 -8.71 0.15
N PHE A 385 -1.98 -7.86 -0.88
CA PHE A 385 -1.57 -6.46 -0.76
C PHE A 385 -2.77 -5.50 -0.82
N LEU A 386 -3.49 -5.45 -1.94
CA LEU A 386 -4.63 -4.52 -2.11
C LEU A 386 -5.81 -4.85 -1.20
N GLY A 387 -6.05 -6.15 -0.97
CA GLY A 387 -7.14 -6.66 -0.13
C GLY A 387 -6.88 -6.57 1.37
N CYS A 388 -5.68 -6.12 1.75
CA CYS A 388 -5.21 -5.99 3.12
C CYS A 388 -4.99 -4.54 3.52
N PRO A 389 -5.24 -4.19 4.80
CA PRO A 389 -5.01 -2.84 5.26
C PRO A 389 -3.51 -2.58 5.30
N ALA A 390 -3.11 -1.33 5.12
CA ALA A 390 -1.74 -0.92 5.40
C ALA A 390 -1.53 -0.88 6.92
N ILE A 391 -0.58 -1.68 7.40
CA ILE A 391 -0.26 -1.81 8.83
C ILE A 391 1.07 -1.11 9.09
N HIS A 392 1.06 -0.05 9.89
CA HIS A 392 2.28 0.56 10.41
C HIS A 392 2.88 -0.33 11.51
N PRO A 393 4.09 -0.89 11.31
CA PRO A 393 4.74 -1.71 12.32
C PRO A 393 5.12 -0.85 13.55
N ARG A 394 5.41 -1.51 14.67
CA ARG A 394 5.76 -0.84 15.94
C ARG A 394 6.83 0.24 15.82
N CYS A 395 7.89 -0.02 15.08
CA CYS A 395 8.99 0.94 14.88
C CYS A 395 8.51 2.21 14.17
N ARG A 396 7.47 2.11 13.34
CA ARG A 396 6.98 3.23 12.52
C ARG A 396 6.34 4.33 13.35
N TRP A 397 5.60 3.98 14.38
CA TRP A 397 4.97 4.96 15.27
C TRP A 397 5.83 5.27 16.51
N GLY A 398 7.09 4.80 16.54
CA GLY A 398 8.02 5.05 17.63
C GLY A 398 7.62 4.34 18.92
N ALA A 399 7.17 3.09 18.81
CA ALA A 399 6.83 2.27 19.96
C ALA A 399 8.00 2.09 20.92
N ALA A 400 7.75 2.23 22.21
CA ALA A 400 8.65 1.73 23.24
C ALA A 400 8.79 0.20 23.12
N PRO A 401 9.92 -0.39 23.55
CA PRO A 401 10.06 -1.82 23.63
C PRO A 401 9.04 -2.42 24.62
N TYR A 402 8.77 -3.70 24.44
CA TYR A 402 7.97 -4.50 25.37
C TYR A 402 8.67 -4.54 26.75
N GLN A 403 7.93 -4.35 27.84
CA GLN A 403 8.41 -4.54 29.20
C GLN A 403 8.23 -6.00 29.60
N GLY A 404 9.27 -6.62 30.17
CA GLY A 404 9.22 -8.04 30.53
C GLY A 404 9.30 -8.97 29.31
N ARG A 405 8.71 -10.16 29.43
CA ARG A 405 8.77 -11.21 28.39
C ARG A 405 7.38 -11.42 27.80
N PRO A 406 7.16 -11.16 26.49
CA PRO A 406 5.85 -11.35 25.87
C PRO A 406 5.45 -12.82 25.86
N THR A 407 4.16 -13.08 26.09
CA THR A 407 3.61 -14.44 26.03
C THR A 407 3.14 -14.73 24.60
N PRO A 408 3.59 -15.82 23.96
CA PRO A 408 3.18 -16.17 22.61
C PRO A 408 1.72 -16.64 22.55
N LEU A 409 1.04 -16.31 21.46
CA LEU A 409 -0.31 -16.80 21.14
C LEU A 409 -0.28 -18.22 20.56
N GLN A 410 -1.37 -18.97 20.77
CA GLN A 410 -1.62 -20.24 20.09
C GLN A 410 -2.55 -20.01 18.90
N LEU A 411 -1.96 -19.84 17.72
CA LEU A 411 -2.66 -19.54 16.46
C LEU A 411 -3.23 -20.82 15.79
N PRO A 412 -4.29 -20.72 14.96
CA PRO A 412 -5.13 -19.54 14.72
C PRO A 412 -6.12 -19.27 15.86
N LEU A 413 -6.38 -17.99 16.12
CA LEU A 413 -7.37 -17.53 17.09
C LEU A 413 -8.80 -17.65 16.58
N GLY A 414 -9.76 -17.74 17.49
CA GLY A 414 -11.19 -17.91 17.16
C GLY A 414 -12.02 -16.64 17.30
N PHE A 415 -11.45 -15.53 17.76
CA PHE A 415 -12.21 -14.35 18.13
C PHE A 415 -11.53 -13.06 17.68
N LEU A 416 -12.35 -12.07 17.36
CA LEU A 416 -11.97 -10.69 17.14
C LEU A 416 -12.77 -9.81 18.11
N TYR A 417 -12.08 -9.08 18.98
CA TYR A 417 -12.70 -8.22 19.98
C TYR A 417 -12.56 -6.77 19.56
N VAL A 418 -13.67 -6.07 19.37
CA VAL A 418 -13.69 -4.68 18.94
C VAL A 418 -13.80 -3.75 20.14
N HIS A 419 -12.94 -2.74 20.15
CA HIS A 419 -12.82 -1.71 21.16
C HIS A 419 -12.92 -0.30 20.54
N HIS A 420 -13.29 0.67 21.36
CA HIS A 420 -12.88 2.06 21.15
C HIS A 420 -11.82 2.42 22.19
N THR A 421 -11.04 3.48 21.97
CA THR A 421 -10.07 3.93 22.98
C THR A 421 -10.73 4.72 24.10
N TYR A 422 -11.83 5.44 23.82
CA TYR A 422 -12.48 6.45 24.68
C TYR A 422 -11.56 7.63 25.05
N MET A 423 -10.35 7.35 25.51
CA MET A 423 -9.24 8.28 25.67
C MET A 423 -8.00 7.69 24.98
N PRO A 424 -7.41 8.36 23.97
CA PRO A 424 -7.83 9.62 23.36
C PRO A 424 -9.25 9.57 22.76
N ALA A 425 -10.00 10.67 22.91
CA ALA A 425 -11.43 10.75 22.59
C ALA A 425 -11.71 11.26 21.17
N SER A 426 -10.90 12.20 20.70
CA SER A 426 -11.00 12.70 19.33
C SER A 426 -10.36 11.70 18.37
N PRO A 427 -10.97 11.40 17.23
CA PRO A 427 -10.32 10.63 16.19
C PRO A 427 -9.07 11.37 15.66
N CYS A 428 -8.00 10.62 15.42
CA CYS A 428 -6.80 11.11 14.74
C CYS A 428 -6.97 10.94 13.22
N THR A 429 -6.56 11.95 12.44
CA THR A 429 -6.84 12.03 10.98
C THR A 429 -5.59 12.16 10.11
N ASP A 430 -4.43 12.16 10.75
CA ASP A 430 -3.10 12.22 10.16
C ASP A 430 -2.15 11.32 10.97
N PHE A 431 -1.07 10.90 10.31
CA PHE A 431 -0.12 9.95 10.88
C PHE A 431 0.56 10.47 12.13
N GLU A 432 0.96 11.76 12.17
CA GLU A 432 1.65 12.35 13.30
C GLU A 432 0.81 12.24 14.58
N ARG A 433 -0.46 12.63 14.48
CA ARG A 433 -1.40 12.56 15.60
C ARG A 433 -1.74 11.13 15.98
N CYS A 434 -2.01 10.25 15.02
CA CYS A 434 -2.30 8.85 15.32
C CYS A 434 -1.10 8.15 15.97
N ALA A 435 0.13 8.40 15.51
CA ALA A 435 1.34 7.88 16.13
C ALA A 435 1.56 8.46 17.54
N ALA A 436 1.24 9.74 17.77
CA ALA A 436 1.28 10.35 19.11
C ALA A 436 0.26 9.71 20.07
N ASP A 437 -0.95 9.46 19.59
CA ASP A 437 -2.02 8.77 20.34
C ASP A 437 -1.62 7.33 20.70
N MET A 438 -1.01 6.60 19.75
CA MET A 438 -0.43 5.27 20.00
C MET A 438 0.62 5.30 21.12
N ARG A 439 1.59 6.22 21.04
CA ARG A 439 2.62 6.38 22.09
C ARG A 439 2.02 6.79 23.44
N SER A 440 0.99 7.64 23.44
CA SER A 440 0.29 8.06 24.65
C SER A 440 -0.41 6.88 25.33
N MET A 441 -1.15 6.07 24.57
CA MET A 441 -1.81 4.86 25.07
C MET A 441 -0.80 3.83 25.57
N GLN A 442 0.29 3.60 24.83
CA GLN A 442 1.35 2.69 25.26
C GLN A 442 1.97 3.15 26.59
N ARG A 443 2.30 4.44 26.72
CA ARG A 443 2.87 5.01 27.94
C ARG A 443 1.91 4.83 29.12
N PHE A 444 0.63 5.11 28.95
CA PHE A 444 -0.37 4.89 29.99
C PHE A 444 -0.48 3.42 30.40
N HIS A 445 -0.54 2.50 29.44
CA HIS A 445 -0.59 1.07 29.72
C HIS A 445 0.66 0.57 30.44
N GLN A 446 1.85 0.98 30.00
CA GLN A 446 3.10 0.55 30.61
C GLN A 446 3.35 1.19 31.98
N TYR A 447 3.34 2.52 32.06
CA TYR A 447 3.81 3.22 33.26
C TYR A 447 2.71 3.49 34.28
N THR A 448 1.44 3.56 33.86
CA THR A 448 0.32 3.78 34.78
C THR A 448 -0.38 2.48 35.17
N ARG A 449 -0.58 1.55 34.22
CA ARG A 449 -1.19 0.25 34.51
C ARG A 449 -0.20 -0.87 34.84
N GLY A 450 1.10 -0.64 34.63
CA GLY A 450 2.14 -1.66 34.89
C GLY A 450 2.06 -2.84 33.91
N TRP A 451 1.51 -2.64 32.72
CA TRP A 451 1.42 -3.68 31.70
C TRP A 451 2.70 -3.74 30.90
N ASP A 452 2.95 -4.91 30.33
CA ASP A 452 4.13 -5.09 29.50
C ASP A 452 4.19 -4.15 28.27
N ASP A 453 3.03 -3.80 27.72
CA ASP A 453 2.90 -3.03 26.48
C ASP A 453 1.47 -2.50 26.31
N ILE A 454 1.23 -1.75 25.24
CA ILE A 454 -0.13 -1.36 24.81
C ILE A 454 -1.08 -2.56 24.84
N GLY A 455 -2.30 -2.38 25.35
CA GLY A 455 -3.19 -3.51 25.61
C GLY A 455 -3.76 -4.19 24.37
N TYR A 456 -3.86 -3.48 23.25
CA TYR A 456 -4.51 -3.97 22.02
C TYR A 456 -3.54 -4.70 21.11
N SER A 457 -4.05 -5.65 20.32
CA SER A 457 -3.29 -6.30 19.25
C SER A 457 -3.05 -5.32 18.11
N PHE A 458 -4.11 -4.64 17.67
CA PHE A 458 -4.08 -3.62 16.63
C PHE A 458 -4.92 -2.41 17.03
N VAL A 459 -4.58 -1.26 16.47
CA VAL A 459 -5.32 -0.01 16.68
C VAL A 459 -5.56 0.65 15.32
N VAL A 460 -6.73 1.21 15.08
CA VAL A 460 -7.11 1.81 13.79
C VAL A 460 -7.35 3.31 13.98
N GLY A 461 -6.67 4.12 13.17
CA GLY A 461 -6.86 5.56 13.09
C GLY A 461 -7.94 5.95 12.08
N SER A 462 -8.45 7.18 12.17
CA SER A 462 -9.32 7.74 11.11
C SER A 462 -8.53 8.30 9.93
N ASP A 463 -7.20 8.22 9.99
CA ASP A 463 -6.28 8.52 8.89
C ASP A 463 -6.21 7.40 7.83
N GLY A 464 -6.91 6.29 8.05
CA GLY A 464 -7.00 5.18 7.10
C GLY A 464 -5.98 4.06 7.32
N TYR A 465 -5.16 4.16 8.36
CA TYR A 465 -4.13 3.16 8.68
C TYR A 465 -4.48 2.28 9.88
N VAL A 466 -3.91 1.08 9.87
CA VAL A 466 -3.87 0.19 11.03
C VAL A 466 -2.48 0.30 11.67
N TYR A 467 -2.42 0.35 12.98
CA TYR A 467 -1.20 0.43 13.76
C TYR A 467 -1.01 -0.87 14.53
N GLU A 468 0.17 -1.46 14.38
CA GLU A 468 0.56 -2.63 15.15
C GLU A 468 0.74 -2.27 16.63
N GLY A 469 -0.09 -2.85 17.50
CA GLY A 469 0.09 -2.82 18.95
C GLY A 469 0.97 -3.99 19.36
N ARG A 470 0.39 -4.98 20.05
CA ARG A 470 1.08 -6.26 20.33
C ARG A 470 1.19 -7.17 19.11
N GLY A 471 0.48 -6.87 18.03
CA GLY A 471 0.60 -7.58 16.76
C GLY A 471 0.00 -8.99 16.78
N TRP A 472 0.44 -9.81 15.82
CA TRP A 472 -0.14 -11.14 15.53
C TRP A 472 0.29 -12.25 16.50
N HIS A 473 1.46 -12.11 17.14
CA HIS A 473 2.13 -13.23 17.81
C HIS A 473 2.04 -13.19 19.33
N TRP A 474 1.63 -12.07 19.93
CA TRP A 474 1.71 -11.84 21.37
C TRP A 474 0.35 -11.63 22.03
N VAL A 475 0.17 -12.22 23.21
CA VAL A 475 -1.06 -12.12 24.00
C VAL A 475 -1.33 -10.67 24.39
N GLY A 476 -2.59 -10.24 24.19
CA GLY A 476 -3.14 -8.92 24.55
C GLY A 476 -3.26 -8.64 26.04
N ALA A 477 -3.69 -7.41 26.36
CA ALA A 477 -4.23 -7.02 27.67
C ALA A 477 -5.53 -6.18 27.51
N HIS A 478 -6.31 -6.44 26.45
CA HIS A 478 -7.48 -5.67 26.05
C HIS A 478 -8.80 -6.19 26.62
N THR A 479 -8.92 -7.49 26.89
CA THR A 479 -10.15 -8.15 27.35
C THR A 479 -9.83 -9.18 28.42
N LEU A 480 -10.11 -8.82 29.69
CA LEU A 480 -9.88 -9.69 30.84
C LEU A 480 -10.51 -11.07 30.61
N GLY A 481 -9.77 -12.14 30.93
CA GLY A 481 -10.21 -13.54 30.72
C GLY A 481 -10.12 -14.05 29.28
N HIS A 482 -9.91 -13.17 28.29
CA HIS A 482 -10.04 -13.51 26.87
C HIS A 482 -8.82 -13.17 25.99
N ASN A 483 -7.80 -12.49 26.55
CA ASN A 483 -6.62 -12.00 25.82
C ASN A 483 -5.87 -13.04 24.98
N SER A 484 -5.85 -14.31 25.38
CA SER A 484 -5.14 -15.38 24.68
C SER A 484 -5.97 -16.08 23.59
N ARG A 485 -7.23 -15.67 23.41
CA ARG A 485 -8.21 -16.36 22.56
C ARG A 485 -8.59 -15.58 21.31
N GLY A 486 -8.35 -14.28 21.29
CA GLY A 486 -8.71 -13.40 20.19
C GLY A 486 -7.86 -12.15 20.12
N PHE A 487 -7.85 -11.52 18.94
CA PHE A 487 -7.18 -10.24 18.73
C PHE A 487 -8.08 -9.10 19.18
N GLY A 488 -7.54 -8.18 19.98
CA GLY A 488 -8.21 -6.94 20.35
C GLY A 488 -7.88 -5.83 19.36
N VAL A 489 -8.88 -5.32 18.67
CA VAL A 489 -8.76 -4.22 17.71
C VAL A 489 -9.48 -3.00 18.24
N ALA A 490 -8.74 -1.92 18.50
CA ALA A 490 -9.30 -0.66 19.00
C ALA A 490 -9.39 0.39 17.90
N LEU A 491 -10.46 1.17 17.87
CA LEU A 491 -10.54 2.38 17.04
C LEU A 491 -10.27 3.61 17.90
N ILE A 492 -9.37 4.49 17.45
CA ILE A 492 -8.98 5.72 18.15
C ILE A 492 -10.16 6.71 18.16
N GLY A 493 -10.82 6.86 19.30
CA GLY A 493 -11.88 7.83 19.52
C GLY A 493 -12.92 7.37 20.56
N ASN A 494 -13.93 8.21 20.76
CA ASN A 494 -15.12 7.92 21.56
C ASN A 494 -16.36 7.72 20.66
N TYR A 495 -16.70 6.46 20.40
CA TYR A 495 -17.82 6.09 19.55
C TYR A 495 -19.10 5.73 20.31
N THR A 496 -19.36 6.44 21.40
CA THR A 496 -20.61 6.31 22.15
C THR A 496 -21.79 6.87 21.35
N ALA A 497 -21.64 8.08 20.82
CA ALA A 497 -22.71 8.79 20.09
C ALA A 497 -22.48 8.86 18.57
N GLU A 498 -21.23 8.75 18.12
CA GLU A 498 -20.85 8.93 16.71
C GLU A 498 -20.16 7.67 16.17
N LEU A 499 -20.21 7.50 14.84
CA LEU A 499 -19.52 6.41 14.16
C LEU A 499 -18.08 6.83 13.79
N PRO A 500 -17.13 5.87 13.77
CA PRO A 500 -15.84 6.05 13.14
C PRO A 500 -15.94 6.42 11.65
N ALA A 501 -14.85 6.95 11.10
CA ALA A 501 -14.72 7.14 9.66
C ALA A 501 -14.92 5.82 8.91
N GLU A 502 -15.55 5.85 7.73
CA GLU A 502 -15.85 4.62 6.98
C GLU A 502 -14.58 3.82 6.64
N ALA A 503 -13.44 4.49 6.39
CA ALA A 503 -12.16 3.79 6.19
C ALA A 503 -11.76 2.94 7.41
N ALA A 504 -11.92 3.47 8.63
CA ALA A 504 -11.64 2.74 9.86
C ALA A 504 -12.64 1.59 10.07
N LEU A 505 -13.91 1.79 9.73
CA LEU A 505 -14.92 0.72 9.77
C LEU A 505 -14.58 -0.40 8.78
N ARG A 506 -14.22 -0.07 7.52
CA ARG A 506 -13.79 -1.04 6.50
C ARG A 506 -12.57 -1.85 6.94
N ALA A 507 -11.57 -1.19 7.52
CA ALA A 507 -10.36 -1.85 8.01
C ALA A 507 -10.69 -2.94 9.04
N VAL A 508 -11.59 -2.67 9.99
CA VAL A 508 -11.98 -3.63 11.04
C VAL A 508 -13.00 -4.66 10.54
N ARG A 509 -13.93 -4.26 9.67
CA ARG A 509 -15.02 -5.13 9.17
C ARG A 509 -14.50 -6.16 8.18
N ASP A 510 -13.69 -5.73 7.21
CA ASP A 510 -13.39 -6.49 6.01
C ASP A 510 -11.90 -6.80 5.85
N GLU A 511 -11.03 -5.79 5.92
CA GLU A 511 -9.65 -5.90 5.45
C GLU A 511 -8.76 -6.66 6.44
N LEU A 512 -8.69 -6.20 7.69
CA LEU A 512 -7.83 -6.82 8.71
C LEU A 512 -8.22 -8.29 8.99
N PRO A 513 -9.51 -8.65 9.17
CA PRO A 513 -9.89 -10.04 9.42
C PRO A 513 -9.67 -10.94 8.20
N ARG A 514 -9.94 -10.46 6.98
CA ARG A 514 -9.66 -11.22 5.75
C ARG A 514 -8.20 -11.61 5.66
N CYS A 515 -7.30 -10.67 5.94
CA CYS A 515 -5.87 -10.91 5.86
C CYS A 515 -5.36 -11.76 7.01
N ALA A 516 -5.92 -11.60 8.21
CA ALA A 516 -5.65 -12.51 9.33
C ALA A 516 -6.08 -13.95 9.03
N VAL A 517 -7.22 -14.15 8.36
CA VAL A 517 -7.69 -15.48 7.93
C VAL A 517 -6.77 -16.06 6.87
N ARG A 518 -6.42 -15.28 5.84
CA ARG A 518 -5.50 -15.69 4.77
C ARG A 518 -4.14 -16.12 5.32
N ALA A 519 -3.58 -15.34 6.25
CA ALA A 519 -2.29 -15.61 6.88
C ALA A 519 -2.33 -16.73 7.95
N GLY A 520 -3.50 -17.31 8.24
CA GLY A 520 -3.64 -18.37 9.25
C GLY A 520 -3.53 -17.86 10.69
N PHE A 521 -3.69 -16.57 10.93
CA PHE A 521 -3.75 -15.98 12.27
C PHE A 521 -5.14 -16.09 12.90
N LEU A 522 -6.18 -16.03 12.07
CA LEU A 522 -7.58 -16.05 12.49
C LEU A 522 -8.32 -17.21 11.80
N ARG A 523 -9.20 -17.90 12.53
CA ARG A 523 -10.01 -18.98 11.94
C ARG A 523 -11.04 -18.39 10.97
N PRO A 524 -11.34 -19.03 9.83
CA PRO A 524 -12.38 -18.55 8.91
C PRO A 524 -13.76 -18.37 9.58
N GLY A 525 -14.11 -19.24 10.54
CA GLY A 525 -15.34 -19.15 11.32
C GLY A 525 -15.21 -18.35 12.63
N TYR A 526 -14.36 -17.33 12.67
CA TYR A 526 -14.18 -16.52 13.88
C TYR A 526 -15.48 -15.84 14.32
N ALA A 527 -15.56 -15.51 15.61
CA ALA A 527 -16.62 -14.69 16.17
C ALA A 527 -16.13 -13.26 16.40
N LEU A 528 -16.85 -12.28 15.85
CA LEU A 528 -16.67 -10.86 16.10
C LEU A 528 -17.55 -10.44 17.28
N LEU A 529 -16.93 -9.84 18.28
CA LEU A 529 -17.61 -9.41 19.51
C LEU A 529 -17.16 -8.00 19.91
N GLY A 530 -18.08 -7.18 20.43
CA GLY A 530 -17.73 -5.94 21.12
C GLY A 530 -17.28 -6.21 22.56
N HIS A 531 -16.35 -5.42 23.08
CA HIS A 531 -15.78 -5.60 24.42
C HIS A 531 -16.83 -5.79 25.54
N ARG A 532 -17.91 -5.01 25.52
CA ARG A 532 -19.06 -5.09 26.44
C ARG A 532 -19.76 -6.45 26.53
N GLN A 533 -19.58 -7.32 25.53
CA GLN A 533 -20.19 -8.65 25.54
C GLN A 533 -19.47 -9.62 26.48
N LEU A 534 -18.24 -9.28 26.91
CA LEU A 534 -17.36 -10.18 27.67
C LEU A 534 -17.04 -9.67 29.06
N VAL A 535 -17.00 -8.35 29.26
CA VAL A 535 -16.74 -7.72 30.56
C VAL A 535 -17.63 -6.51 30.79
N ARG A 536 -17.73 -6.06 32.04
CA ARG A 536 -18.55 -4.89 32.41
C ARG A 536 -17.87 -3.58 31.97
N THR A 537 -18.25 -3.10 30.79
CA THR A 537 -17.74 -1.85 30.19
C THR A 537 -18.73 -1.34 29.15
N ASP A 538 -18.70 -0.04 28.88
CA ASP A 538 -19.46 0.56 27.77
C ASP A 538 -18.69 0.46 26.43
N CYS A 539 -17.42 0.06 26.44
CA CYS A 539 -16.62 -0.18 25.23
C CYS A 539 -17.32 -1.23 24.32
N PRO A 540 -17.42 -1.04 22.99
CA PRO A 540 -16.79 -0.04 22.15
C PRO A 540 -17.59 1.26 21.92
N GLY A 541 -18.54 1.59 22.79
CA GLY A 541 -19.49 2.70 22.61
C GLY A 541 -20.76 2.27 21.88
N ASP A 542 -21.89 2.92 22.15
CA ASP A 542 -23.21 2.48 21.69
C ASP A 542 -23.38 2.58 20.18
N ALA A 543 -22.96 3.69 19.57
CA ALA A 543 -23.02 3.87 18.12
C ALA A 543 -22.21 2.79 17.39
N LEU A 544 -20.95 2.59 17.77
CA LEU A 544 -20.11 1.57 17.16
C LEU A 544 -20.64 0.16 17.44
N PHE A 545 -21.05 -0.16 18.67
CA PHE A 545 -21.60 -1.48 18.98
C PHE A 545 -22.85 -1.81 18.17
N ASN A 546 -23.75 -0.83 17.96
CA ASN A 546 -24.92 -1.01 17.11
C ASN A 546 -24.52 -1.29 15.66
N GLN A 547 -23.47 -0.65 15.16
CA GLN A 547 -22.92 -0.93 13.84
C GLN A 547 -22.36 -2.35 13.74
N LEU A 548 -21.61 -2.83 14.75
CA LEU A 548 -21.04 -4.19 14.75
C LEU A 548 -22.11 -5.29 14.61
N ARG A 549 -23.32 -5.07 15.14
CA ARG A 549 -24.42 -6.03 15.07
C ARG A 549 -24.90 -6.32 13.65
N THR A 550 -24.54 -5.46 12.70
CA THR A 550 -24.88 -5.60 11.28
C THR A 550 -23.80 -6.34 10.48
N TRP A 551 -22.63 -6.57 11.07
CA TRP A 551 -21.48 -7.09 10.35
C TRP A 551 -21.49 -8.62 10.23
N PRO A 552 -20.84 -9.16 9.19
CA PRO A 552 -20.49 -10.57 9.14
C PRO A 552 -19.74 -10.99 10.41
N HIS A 553 -19.89 -12.26 10.80
CA HIS A 553 -19.23 -12.86 11.98
C HIS A 553 -19.64 -12.28 13.35
N PHE A 554 -20.49 -11.26 13.43
CA PHE A 554 -21.01 -10.80 14.72
C PHE A 554 -21.77 -11.93 15.43
N ASP A 555 -21.29 -12.35 16.60
CA ASP A 555 -21.93 -13.41 17.37
C ASP A 555 -22.68 -12.85 18.59
N LYS A 556 -23.80 -13.51 18.93
CA LYS A 556 -24.52 -13.27 20.17
C LYS A 556 -23.97 -14.22 21.22
N VAL A 557 -23.33 -13.67 22.23
CA VAL A 557 -22.89 -14.45 23.39
C VAL A 557 -24.14 -14.99 24.10
N SER A 558 -24.40 -16.30 23.96
CA SER A 558 -25.41 -17.00 24.76
C SER A 558 -24.74 -17.71 25.94
N PRO A 559 -25.37 -17.75 27.13
CA PRO A 559 -24.81 -18.43 28.31
C PRO A 559 -24.43 -19.90 28.04
N ARG A 560 -25.14 -20.58 27.14
CA ARG A 560 -24.89 -21.97 26.76
C ARG A 560 -23.65 -22.15 25.86
N ARG A 561 -23.36 -21.22 24.94
CA ARG A 561 -22.17 -21.32 24.06
C ARG A 561 -20.86 -21.03 24.79
N LEU A 562 -20.86 -20.13 25.76
CA LEU A 562 -19.69 -19.86 26.61
C LEU A 562 -19.19 -21.16 27.26
N HIS A 563 -20.11 -21.99 27.76
CA HIS A 563 -19.80 -23.27 28.38
C HIS A 563 -19.23 -24.32 27.40
N TYR A 564 -19.70 -24.35 26.14
CA TYR A 564 -19.17 -25.21 25.07
C TYR A 564 -17.80 -24.74 24.54
N LEU A 565 -17.51 -23.45 24.63
CA LEU A 565 -16.23 -22.83 24.28
C LEU A 565 -15.20 -22.90 25.45
N GLY A 566 -15.49 -23.66 26.51
CA GLY A 566 -14.60 -23.83 27.67
C GLY A 566 -14.49 -22.59 28.57
N LEU A 567 -15.45 -21.66 28.49
CA LEU A 567 -15.47 -20.43 29.30
C LEU A 567 -16.27 -20.69 30.58
N ARG A 568 -15.63 -20.55 31.75
CA ARG A 568 -16.30 -20.63 33.06
C ARG A 568 -16.60 -19.23 33.57
N PRO A 569 -17.77 -19.00 34.21
CA PRO A 569 -18.05 -17.73 34.88
C PRO A 569 -17.09 -17.51 36.07
N ILE A 570 -16.41 -16.36 36.14
CA ILE A 570 -15.59 -15.97 37.29
C ILE A 570 -16.50 -15.23 38.29
N CYS A 571 -16.76 -15.85 39.44
CA CYS A 571 -17.45 -15.22 40.56
C CYS A 571 -16.43 -14.66 41.57
N PRO A 572 -16.52 -13.39 41.99
CA PRO A 572 -15.74 -12.90 43.12
C PRO A 572 -16.19 -13.60 44.42
N HIS A 573 -15.23 -13.92 45.29
CA HIS A 573 -15.49 -14.54 46.59
C HIS A 573 -16.42 -13.67 47.47
N LYS A 574 -17.38 -14.33 48.12
CA LYS A 574 -18.51 -13.83 48.90
C LYS A 574 -18.15 -12.77 49.96
N LEU A 575 -18.93 -11.67 49.96
CA LEU A 575 -19.26 -10.86 51.14
C LEU A 575 -20.66 -10.22 50.99
N SER A 576 -21.69 -11.02 50.68
CA SER A 576 -23.10 -10.61 50.90
C SER A 576 -24.05 -11.81 50.72
N THR A 577 -25.12 -11.85 51.50
CA THR A 577 -26.12 -12.92 51.57
C THR A 577 -27.29 -12.76 50.59
N ALA A 578 -27.09 -12.08 49.47
CA ALA A 578 -28.05 -12.00 48.38
C ALA A 578 -27.62 -12.88 47.19
N PRO A 579 -28.55 -13.52 46.45
CA PRO A 579 -28.20 -14.26 45.25
C PRO A 579 -27.91 -13.27 44.11
N ASP A 580 -26.67 -12.80 44.04
CA ASP A 580 -26.18 -12.10 42.83
C ASP A 580 -26.07 -13.11 41.69
N PRO A 581 -26.59 -12.81 40.47
CA PRO A 581 -26.40 -13.68 39.33
C PRO A 581 -24.90 -13.79 39.01
N CYS A 582 -24.41 -15.01 38.86
CA CYS A 582 -23.00 -15.30 38.54
C CYS A 582 -22.51 -14.46 37.34
N LEU A 583 -21.40 -13.76 37.54
CA LEU A 583 -20.73 -12.97 36.52
C LEU A 583 -19.97 -13.90 35.55
N PHE A 584 -20.05 -13.60 34.25
CA PHE A 584 -19.09 -14.10 33.27
C PHE A 584 -17.90 -13.14 33.31
N ALA A 585 -16.71 -13.66 33.59
CA ALA A 585 -15.46 -12.90 33.54
C ALA A 585 -14.35 -13.80 32.99
#